data_AF-R5W7L3-F1
#
_entry.id   AF-R5W7L3-F1
#
_cell.length_a   1.000
_cell.length_b   1.000
_cell.length_c   1.000
_cell.angle_alpha   90.00
_cell.angle_beta   90.00
_cell.angle_gamma   90.00
#
_symmetry.space_group_name_H-M   'P 1'
#
loop_
_entity.id
_entity.type
_entity.pdbx_description
1 polymer ?
#
loop_
_entity_poly.entity_id
_entity_poly.type
_entity_poly.pdbx_seq_one_letter_code
_entity_poly.pdbx_strand_id
1 'polypeptide(L)'
;MLGDGERACMSMARFGQEVIASSNFRDVAPYCDENGIEYIGTLDVLTIAMNKGIFTSDECNRFMAEAKAKNKAKFPVDDITVYQAPEYISTF
;
A
#
# COMPACT_ATOMS: atom_id res chain seq x y z
N MET A 1 -20.68 0.01 1.45
CA MET A 1 -20.85 1.01 2.53
C MET A 1 -19.61 0.89 3.40
N LEU A 2 -18.83 1.97 3.54
CA LEU A 2 -17.60 1.95 4.34
C LEU A 2 -17.94 1.76 5.82
N GLY A 3 -17.22 0.84 6.48
CA GLY A 3 -17.36 0.50 7.88
C GLY A 3 -16.80 1.58 8.81
N ASP A 4 -17.18 1.53 10.08
CA ASP A 4 -16.86 2.60 11.05
C ASP A 4 -15.34 2.75 11.30
N GLY A 5 -14.58 1.66 11.20
CA GLY A 5 -13.12 1.71 11.28
C GLY A 5 -12.47 2.46 10.10
N GLU A 6 -13.01 2.31 8.90
CA GLU A 6 -12.51 3.00 7.70
C GLU A 6 -12.77 4.50 7.81
N ARG A 7 -13.95 4.88 8.32
CA ARG A 7 -14.34 6.28 8.55
C ARG A 7 -13.42 6.99 9.56
N ALA A 8 -12.98 6.30 10.60
CA ALA A 8 -12.06 6.86 11.60
C ALA A 8 -10.67 7.15 10.99
N CYS A 9 -10.11 6.20 10.23
CA CYS A 9 -8.84 6.39 9.52
C CYS A 9 -8.92 7.54 8.50
N MET A 10 -10.04 7.65 7.78
CA MET A 10 -10.27 8.72 6.81
C MET A 10 -10.33 10.11 7.44
N SER A 11 -10.91 10.25 8.64
CA SER A 11 -10.92 11.51 9.39
C SER A 11 -9.52 11.87 9.89
N MET A 12 -8.75 10.91 10.40
CA MET A 12 -7.37 11.15 10.86
C MET A 12 -6.45 11.57 9.70
N ALA A 13 -6.51 10.87 8.57
CA ALA A 13 -5.73 11.20 7.39
C ALA A 13 -6.04 12.61 6.84
N ARG A 14 -7.33 13.00 6.80
CA ARG A 14 -7.78 14.31 6.31
C ARG A 14 -7.36 15.48 7.20
N PHE A 15 -7.26 15.28 8.52
CA PHE A 15 -6.95 16.37 9.46
C PHE A 15 -5.52 16.30 10.02
N GLY A 16 -4.79 15.20 9.80
CA GLY A 16 -3.45 14.94 10.33
C GLY A 16 -2.30 14.89 9.32
N GLN A 17 -2.57 15.00 8.00
CA GLN A 17 -1.59 14.74 6.94
C GLN A 17 -0.98 13.32 7.03
N GLU A 18 -1.81 12.33 7.34
CA GLU A 18 -1.38 10.93 7.49
C GLU A 18 -1.70 10.13 6.22
N VAL A 19 -0.91 9.08 5.98
CA VAL A 19 -0.98 8.25 4.77
C VAL A 19 -1.77 6.97 5.06
N ILE A 20 -2.74 6.62 4.22
CA ILE A 20 -3.53 5.40 4.39
C ILE A 20 -2.80 4.20 3.79
N ALA A 21 -2.37 3.24 4.61
CA ALA A 21 -1.88 1.96 4.12
C ALA A 21 -3.05 0.96 3.96
N SER A 22 -3.29 0.47 2.74
CA SER A 22 -4.37 -0.50 2.48
C SER A 22 -3.97 -1.56 1.46
N SER A 23 -4.37 -2.81 1.72
CA SER A 23 -4.27 -3.91 0.75
C SER A 23 -5.50 -4.03 -0.17
N ASN A 24 -6.48 -3.14 -0.04
CA ASN A 24 -7.71 -3.15 -0.83
C ASN A 24 -8.02 -1.76 -1.41
N PHE A 25 -7.32 -1.41 -2.49
CA PHE A 25 -7.48 -0.12 -3.17
C PHE A 25 -8.86 0.12 -3.76
N ARG A 26 -9.63 -0.93 -4.08
CA ARG A 26 -10.96 -0.76 -4.68
C ARG A 26 -11.89 0.09 -3.81
N ASP A 27 -11.79 -0.10 -2.49
CA ASP A 27 -12.72 0.52 -1.55
C ASP A 27 -12.18 1.85 -1.03
N VAL A 28 -10.85 1.99 -0.90
CA VAL A 28 -10.23 3.20 -0.32
C VAL A 28 -9.84 4.25 -1.36
N ALA A 29 -9.42 3.84 -2.57
CA ALA A 29 -8.87 4.79 -3.57
C ALA A 29 -9.87 5.87 -3.97
N PRO A 30 -11.16 5.57 -4.28
CA PRO A 30 -12.11 6.61 -4.71
C PRO A 30 -12.29 7.72 -3.67
N TYR A 31 -12.30 7.36 -2.38
CA TYR A 31 -12.41 8.35 -1.32
C TYR A 31 -11.12 9.13 -1.12
N CYS A 32 -9.97 8.45 -1.16
CA CYS A 32 -8.67 9.10 -0.99
C CYS A 32 -8.43 10.11 -2.11
N ASP A 33 -8.72 9.72 -3.36
CA ASP A 33 -8.64 10.59 -4.53
C ASP A 33 -9.58 11.80 -4.40
N GLU A 34 -10.84 11.59 -3.97
CA GLU A 34 -11.83 12.68 -3.79
C GLU A 34 -11.43 13.67 -2.68
N ASN A 35 -10.65 13.23 -1.69
CA ASN A 35 -10.30 14.03 -0.52
C ASN A 35 -8.82 14.46 -0.48
N GLY A 36 -8.04 14.17 -1.52
CA GLY A 36 -6.61 14.52 -1.60
C GLY A 36 -5.77 13.83 -0.52
N ILE A 37 -6.15 12.61 -0.13
CA ILE A 37 -5.44 11.82 0.89
C ILE A 37 -4.46 10.89 0.18
N GLU A 38 -3.18 10.92 0.59
CA GLU A 38 -2.19 9.96 0.11
C GLU A 38 -2.46 8.56 0.68
N TYR A 39 -2.30 7.53 -0.16
CA TYR A 39 -2.50 6.15 0.25
C TYR A 39 -1.49 5.23 -0.41
N ILE A 40 -0.97 4.30 0.38
CA ILE A 40 0.06 3.35 -0.02
C ILE A 40 -0.47 1.92 0.03
N GLY A 41 -0.05 1.12 -0.94
CA GLY A 41 -0.40 -0.29 -1.04
C GLY A 41 0.60 -1.21 -0.40
N THR A 42 0.30 -2.49 -0.50
CA THR A 42 1.23 -3.55 -0.10
C THR A 42 2.57 -3.46 -0.84
N LEU A 43 2.58 -3.21 -2.15
CA LEU A 43 3.84 -3.11 -2.89
C LEU A 43 4.63 -1.83 -2.56
N ASP A 44 3.95 -0.74 -2.24
CA ASP A 44 4.59 0.48 -1.74
C ASP A 44 5.27 0.23 -0.40
N VAL A 45 4.58 -0.44 0.55
CA VAL A 45 5.16 -0.83 1.84
C VAL A 45 6.38 -1.74 1.66
N LEU A 46 6.32 -2.71 0.76
CA LEU A 46 7.48 -3.55 0.43
C LEU A 46 8.63 -2.72 -0.17
N THR A 47 8.32 -1.74 -1.01
CA THR A 47 9.32 -0.84 -1.59
C THR A 47 9.99 0.02 -0.51
N ILE A 48 9.22 0.56 0.44
CA ILE A 48 9.76 1.28 1.61
C ILE A 48 10.68 0.37 2.43
N ALA A 49 10.27 -0.87 2.68
CA ALA A 49 11.09 -1.83 3.42
C ALA A 49 12.40 -2.17 2.70
N MET A 50 12.38 -2.30 1.36
CA MET A 50 13.61 -2.47 0.56
C MET A 50 14.52 -1.25 0.62
N ASN A 51 13.96 -0.05 0.47
CA ASN A 51 14.72 1.21 0.53
C ASN A 51 15.41 1.40 1.88
N LYS A 52 14.78 0.93 2.97
CA LYS A 52 15.33 0.95 4.33
C LYS A 52 16.29 -0.22 4.62
N GLY A 53 16.51 -1.12 3.67
CA GLY A 53 17.34 -2.32 3.85
C GLY A 53 16.78 -3.32 4.86
N ILE A 54 15.48 -3.22 5.17
CA ILE A 54 14.79 -4.12 6.11
C ILE A 54 14.48 -5.44 5.40
N PHE A 55 14.03 -5.37 4.15
CA PHE A 55 13.78 -6.52 3.28
C PHE A 55 14.68 -6.48 2.05
N THR A 56 15.08 -7.65 1.59
CA THR A 56 15.65 -7.87 0.25
C THR A 56 14.56 -8.07 -0.80
N SER A 57 14.89 -7.91 -2.08
CA SER A 57 13.97 -8.20 -3.19
C SER A 57 13.43 -9.64 -3.14
N ASP A 58 14.27 -10.60 -2.74
CA ASP A 58 13.88 -12.01 -2.63
C ASP A 58 12.86 -12.25 -1.51
N GLU A 59 12.99 -11.54 -0.39
CA GLU A 59 12.03 -11.60 0.72
C GLU A 59 10.69 -10.97 0.31
N CYS A 60 10.72 -9.83 -0.39
CA CYS A 60 9.53 -9.21 -0.96
C CYS A 60 8.83 -10.14 -1.97
N ASN A 61 9.57 -10.74 -2.90
CA ASN A 61 9.02 -11.66 -3.89
C ASN A 61 8.44 -12.93 -3.25
N ARG A 62 9.07 -13.45 -2.19
CA ARG A 62 8.53 -14.55 -1.40
C ARG A 62 7.23 -14.16 -0.71
N PHE A 63 7.18 -12.99 -0.08
CA PHE A 63 5.96 -12.47 0.52
C PHE A 63 4.82 -12.36 -0.52
N MET A 64 5.13 -11.81 -1.70
CA MET A 64 4.15 -11.69 -2.78
C MET A 64 3.61 -13.05 -3.23
N ALA A 65 4.48 -14.05 -3.38
CA ALA A 65 4.08 -15.42 -3.72
C ALA A 65 3.19 -16.04 -2.65
N GLU A 66 3.52 -15.88 -1.37
CA GLU A 66 2.72 -16.37 -0.26
C GLU A 66 1.35 -15.67 -0.17
N ALA A 67 1.31 -14.35 -0.35
CA ALA A 67 0.07 -13.59 -0.32
C ALA A 67 -0.86 -13.98 -1.49
N LYS A 68 -0.32 -14.25 -2.69
CA LYS A 68 -1.07 -14.83 -3.81
C LYS A 68 -1.64 -16.21 -3.46
N ALA A 69 -0.83 -17.08 -2.85
CA ALA A 69 -1.24 -18.45 -2.53
C ALA A 69 -2.29 -18.52 -1.41
N LYS A 70 -2.10 -17.79 -0.31
CA LYS A 70 -2.95 -17.85 0.90
C LYS A 70 -4.18 -16.97 0.79
N ASN A 71 -4.02 -15.74 0.33
CA ASN A 71 -5.06 -14.71 0.36
C ASN A 71 -5.65 -14.42 -1.02
N LYS A 72 -5.17 -15.11 -2.07
CA LYS A 72 -5.56 -14.83 -3.47
C LYS A 72 -5.31 -13.36 -3.85
N ALA A 73 -4.29 -12.75 -3.24
CA ALA A 73 -3.91 -11.38 -3.51
C ALA A 73 -3.59 -11.19 -5.00
N LYS A 74 -3.98 -10.05 -5.56
CA LYS A 74 -3.68 -9.68 -6.94
C LYS A 74 -2.76 -8.48 -6.91
N PHE A 75 -1.54 -8.67 -7.37
CA PHE A 75 -0.57 -7.61 -7.53
C PHE A 75 -0.44 -7.24 -9.01
N PRO A 76 -0.12 -5.97 -9.33
CA PRO A 76 0.07 -5.54 -10.72
C PRO A 76 1.33 -6.14 -11.38
N VAL A 77 2.26 -6.67 -10.58
CA VAL A 77 3.51 -7.29 -11.05
C VAL A 77 3.81 -8.60 -10.30
N ASP A 78 4.65 -9.44 -10.89
CA ASP A 78 5.12 -10.69 -10.29
C ASP A 78 6.47 -10.57 -9.58
N ASP A 79 7.23 -9.51 -9.86
CA ASP A 79 8.53 -9.21 -9.27
C ASP A 79 8.53 -7.78 -8.71
N ILE A 80 8.95 -7.61 -7.47
CA ILE A 80 9.01 -6.31 -6.80
C ILE A 80 9.98 -5.34 -7.50
N THR A 81 11.03 -5.85 -8.16
CA THR A 81 12.05 -5.01 -8.80
C THR A 81 11.55 -4.31 -10.05
N VAL A 82 10.44 -4.78 -10.64
CA VAL A 82 9.78 -4.12 -11.78
C VAL A 82 8.63 -3.22 -11.35
N TYR A 83 8.29 -3.20 -10.05
CA TYR A 83 7.25 -2.33 -9.54
C TYR A 83 7.72 -0.87 -9.55
N GLN A 84 6.94 0.01 -10.18
CA GLN A 84 7.17 1.44 -10.17
C GLN A 84 6.29 2.08 -9.10
N ALA A 85 6.87 2.27 -7.91
CA ALA A 85 6.21 2.98 -6.83
C ALA A 85 6.03 4.48 -7.19
N PRO A 86 4.98 5.15 -6.69
CA PRO A 86 4.84 6.59 -6.81
C PRO A 86 6.06 7.35 -6.27
N GLU A 87 6.38 8.51 -6.85
CA GLU A 87 7.58 9.28 -6.50
C GLU A 87 7.67 9.62 -5.01
N TYR A 88 6.53 9.94 -4.38
CA TYR A 88 6.46 10.31 -2.97
C TYR A 88 6.83 9.16 -2.00
N ILE A 89 6.83 7.90 -2.47
CA ILE A 89 7.28 6.75 -1.66
C ILE A 89 8.74 6.87 -1.26
N SER A 90 9.55 7.56 -2.06
CA SER A 90 10.96 7.83 -1.74
C SER A 90 11.16 8.72 -0.49
N THR A 91 10.11 9.36 0.02
CA THR A 91 10.18 10.27 1.16
C THR A 91 9.98 9.59 2.52
N PHE A 92 9.62 8.29 2.55
CA PHE A 92 9.40 7.51 3.77
C PHE A 92 10.66 6.84 4.32
#